data_AF-A0A3M1YL30-F1
#
_entry.id   AF-A0A3M1YL30-F1
#
_cell.length_a   1.000
_cell.length_b   1.000
_cell.length_c   1.000
_cell.angle_alpha   90.00
_cell.angle_beta   90.00
_cell.angle_gamma   90.00
#
_symmetry.space_group_name_H-M   'P 1'
#
loop_
_entity.id
_entity.type
_entity.pdbx_description
1 polymer ?
#
loop_
_entity_poly.entity_id
_entity_poly.type
_entity_poly.pdbx_seq_one_letter_code
_entity_poly.pdbx_strand_id
1 'polypeptide(L)'
;NDPKWNGAGIGQLYFFDLATRTPRQIDLKWPNGMEGGFHVIGNDVLVSLANGLTRVWAFYSKKENWKKYDPGFDGKNGHVYNLTFSEDGEKVIFEHSTASQLPKIYVADFRIPGGARVAHARELVSLNKKLTKKKITTAKQIEWKGWKKETVTGMLYYPENYEAGKKYPLMLWIHGGPAGATTDRWAERWSFYPNMLAQRGAFVLAPNYHGSSNHGLEYVESIADGNYYDPEMEDITAGIEFLNQQGLIDTAQLGAMGWSNGAILTTMLTVRYPDRFKVACPGAGDVNWTSDFGTCRFGVSFDQHYFGGAPWDDVDGKTYNETYILKSPLFELEKVKTPTIIFHGSEDRAVPRDQGWEYYRALQQSGKTPVRFLWFPGQPHGLQKITHQLRKMKEELAWIDRYLFEKPDTTNESLKADSPLAILLKKQKLTRQKDGNYGVSINNILAPEVAEIAEDSIAIGVLEVTNAQFRMFDLKHTFPVGEVNYPALVSPQRAQAYVNWLSRHTHRTYRLPTETEAKSLHEKALSVAEKENTLNHWAGYDLTPKDAARLQAEIAEKGLTLIKEAGSFPPVKMGEAQVYDLGGNVAEYYGTEGKTYGFGATDFVDPGHRDFGVESKLKGFRVILEPVR
;
A
#
# COMPACT_ATOMS: atom_id res chain seq x y z
N ASN A 1 -16.61 -36.13 -18.09
CA ASN A 1 -15.68 -35.16 -17.47
C ASN A 1 -14.88 -35.90 -16.43
N ASP A 2 -13.81 -36.55 -16.87
CA ASP A 2 -12.86 -37.17 -15.96
C ASP A 2 -12.05 -36.04 -15.29
N PRO A 3 -12.01 -35.96 -13.94
CA PRO A 3 -11.34 -34.90 -13.19
C PRO A 3 -9.88 -34.67 -13.59
N LYS A 4 -9.18 -35.71 -14.05
CA LYS A 4 -7.78 -35.62 -14.51
C LYS A 4 -7.57 -34.61 -15.64
N TRP A 5 -8.59 -34.40 -16.49
CA TRP A 5 -8.52 -33.52 -17.66
C TRP A 5 -9.14 -32.13 -17.42
N ASN A 6 -9.59 -31.85 -16.19
CA ASN A 6 -10.15 -30.55 -15.80
C ASN A 6 -9.09 -29.65 -15.14
N GLY A 7 -7.86 -29.66 -15.67
CA GLY A 7 -6.69 -28.99 -15.13
C GLY A 7 -6.13 -27.88 -16.04
N ALA A 8 -4.81 -27.77 -16.08
CA ALA A 8 -4.10 -26.85 -16.97
C ALA A 8 -4.26 -27.24 -18.44
N GLY A 9 -4.22 -26.26 -19.35
CA GLY A 9 -4.30 -26.52 -20.79
C GLY A 9 -4.28 -25.25 -21.63
N ILE A 10 -4.51 -25.41 -22.93
CA ILE A 10 -4.61 -24.28 -23.88
C ILE A 10 -6.02 -24.15 -24.45
N GLY A 11 -6.41 -22.91 -24.77
CA GLY A 11 -7.63 -22.66 -25.52
C GLY A 11 -7.48 -23.01 -27.00
N GLN A 12 -8.44 -23.77 -27.54
CA GLN A 12 -8.58 -24.04 -28.97
C GLN A 12 -9.90 -23.47 -29.47
N LEU A 13 -9.94 -23.06 -30.75
CA LEU A 13 -11.12 -22.46 -31.35
C LEU A 13 -11.79 -23.41 -32.34
N TYR A 14 -13.10 -23.59 -32.21
CA TYR A 14 -13.90 -24.41 -33.10
C TYR A 14 -15.05 -23.60 -33.69
N PHE A 15 -15.24 -23.74 -35.00
CA PHE A 15 -16.45 -23.31 -35.69
C PHE A 15 -17.46 -24.45 -35.69
N PHE A 16 -18.66 -24.22 -35.16
CA PHE A 16 -19.74 -25.20 -35.16
C PHE A 16 -20.78 -24.85 -36.23
N ASP A 17 -20.94 -25.72 -37.22
CA ASP A 17 -21.95 -25.57 -38.25
C ASP A 17 -23.30 -26.10 -37.74
N LEU A 18 -24.32 -25.24 -37.65
CA LEU A 18 -25.64 -25.64 -37.16
C LEU A 18 -26.40 -26.55 -38.13
N ALA A 19 -26.17 -26.40 -39.43
CA ALA A 19 -26.85 -27.20 -40.45
C ALA A 19 -26.29 -28.63 -40.47
N THR A 20 -24.96 -28.78 -40.40
CA THR A 20 -24.32 -30.12 -40.40
C THR A 20 -24.11 -30.69 -39.00
N ARG A 21 -24.30 -29.88 -37.94
CA ARG A 21 -24.04 -30.23 -36.54
C ARG A 21 -22.61 -30.76 -36.30
N THR A 22 -21.65 -30.21 -37.03
CA THR A 22 -20.25 -30.68 -36.99
C THR A 22 -19.33 -29.58 -36.49
N PRO A 23 -18.50 -29.83 -35.46
CA PRO A 23 -17.43 -28.91 -35.09
C PRO A 23 -16.26 -29.02 -36.08
N ARG A 24 -15.68 -27.89 -36.46
CA ARG A 24 -14.45 -27.81 -37.24
C ARG A 24 -13.47 -26.90 -36.53
N GLN A 25 -12.28 -27.40 -36.22
CA GLN A 25 -11.26 -26.58 -35.59
C GLN A 25 -10.81 -25.46 -36.55
N ILE A 26 -10.69 -24.25 -36.02
CA ILE A 26 -10.04 -23.14 -36.72
C ILE A 26 -8.55 -23.26 -36.44
N ASP A 27 -7.76 -23.55 -37.48
CA ASP A 27 -6.30 -23.54 -37.36
C ASP A 27 -5.81 -22.11 -37.07
N LEU A 28 -5.41 -21.89 -35.82
CA LEU A 28 -4.92 -20.60 -35.36
C LEU A 28 -3.55 -20.25 -35.95
N LYS A 29 -2.83 -21.22 -36.52
CA LYS A 29 -1.41 -21.09 -36.91
C LYS A 29 -0.60 -20.44 -35.78
N TRP A 30 -0.83 -20.96 -34.57
CA TRP A 30 -0.30 -20.44 -33.34
C TRP A 30 -0.24 -21.56 -32.29
N PRO A 31 0.93 -22.18 -32.07
CA PRO A 31 1.05 -23.41 -31.28
C PRO A 31 0.69 -23.22 -29.81
N ASN A 32 0.85 -22.01 -29.28
CA ASN A 32 0.54 -21.71 -27.88
C ASN A 32 -0.96 -21.65 -27.58
N GLY A 33 -1.81 -21.71 -28.61
CA GLY A 33 -3.26 -21.60 -28.46
C GLY A 33 -3.75 -20.19 -28.15
N MET A 34 -4.93 -20.12 -27.57
CA MET A 34 -5.60 -18.88 -27.18
C MET A 34 -5.29 -18.49 -25.74
N GLU A 35 -5.33 -17.18 -25.48
CA GLU A 35 -5.27 -16.61 -24.14
C GLU A 35 -6.16 -15.38 -24.08
N GLY A 36 -7.12 -15.31 -23.15
CA GLY A 36 -7.99 -14.13 -22.99
C GLY A 36 -9.19 -14.01 -23.94
N GLY A 37 -9.54 -15.07 -24.68
CA GLY A 37 -10.83 -15.20 -25.38
C GLY A 37 -10.87 -14.74 -26.84
N PHE A 38 -12.08 -14.50 -27.35
CA PHE A 38 -12.34 -14.10 -28.73
C PHE A 38 -13.62 -13.26 -28.85
N HIS A 39 -13.75 -12.51 -29.95
CA HIS A 39 -14.93 -11.73 -30.32
C HIS A 39 -15.40 -12.11 -31.72
N VAL A 40 -16.69 -12.41 -31.85
CA VAL A 40 -17.32 -12.73 -33.14
C VAL A 40 -17.75 -11.42 -33.82
N ILE A 41 -17.43 -11.28 -35.11
CA ILE A 41 -17.77 -10.11 -35.92
C ILE A 41 -18.37 -10.59 -37.24
N GLY A 42 -19.70 -10.61 -37.33
CA GLY A 42 -20.40 -11.27 -38.43
C GLY A 42 -20.08 -12.76 -38.47
N ASN A 43 -19.46 -13.24 -39.56
CA ASN A 43 -18.99 -14.63 -39.70
C ASN A 43 -17.50 -14.81 -39.34
N ASP A 44 -16.82 -13.71 -39.00
CA ASP A 44 -15.39 -13.66 -38.72
C ASP A 44 -15.15 -13.59 -37.21
N VAL A 45 -13.89 -13.74 -36.79
CA VAL A 45 -13.53 -13.76 -35.36
C VAL A 45 -12.20 -13.07 -35.10
N LEU A 46 -12.16 -12.19 -34.09
CA LEU A 46 -10.93 -11.67 -33.51
C LEU A 46 -10.56 -12.51 -32.29
N VAL A 47 -9.35 -13.04 -32.26
CA VAL A 47 -8.89 -14.00 -31.25
C VAL A 47 -7.68 -13.44 -30.53
N SER A 48 -7.65 -13.53 -29.19
CA SER A 48 -6.47 -13.22 -28.40
C SER A 48 -5.62 -14.49 -28.27
N LEU A 49 -4.38 -14.42 -28.74
CA LEU A 49 -3.44 -15.52 -28.85
C LEU A 49 -2.36 -15.44 -27.77
N ALA A 50 -1.96 -16.63 -27.30
CA ALA A 50 -1.03 -16.78 -26.21
C ALA A 50 0.43 -16.46 -26.59
N ASN A 51 1.10 -15.47 -25.99
CA ASN A 51 2.42 -15.01 -26.44
C ASN A 51 3.43 -14.73 -25.31
N GLY A 52 3.62 -15.70 -24.40
CA GLY A 52 4.65 -15.65 -23.35
C GLY A 52 4.44 -14.52 -22.34
N LEU A 53 5.27 -13.48 -22.38
CA LEU A 53 5.10 -12.28 -21.54
C LEU A 53 4.08 -11.28 -22.12
N THR A 54 3.48 -11.55 -23.27
CA THR A 54 2.50 -10.66 -23.92
C THR A 54 1.28 -11.46 -24.38
N ARG A 55 0.31 -10.80 -25.00
CA ARG A 55 -0.74 -11.45 -25.79
C ARG A 55 -0.88 -10.71 -27.12
N VAL A 56 -1.26 -11.41 -28.18
CA VAL A 56 -1.43 -10.78 -29.49
C VAL A 56 -2.79 -11.09 -30.06
N TRP A 57 -3.44 -10.08 -30.62
CA TRP A 57 -4.73 -10.25 -31.29
C TRP A 57 -4.51 -10.60 -32.75
N ALA A 58 -5.30 -11.56 -33.25
CA ALA A 58 -5.33 -11.96 -34.64
C ALA A 58 -6.77 -12.07 -35.14
N PHE A 59 -7.02 -11.60 -36.36
CA PHE A 59 -8.33 -11.67 -36.98
C PHE A 59 -8.40 -12.86 -37.94
N TYR A 60 -9.48 -13.62 -37.89
CA TYR A 60 -9.71 -14.79 -38.73
C TYR A 60 -10.99 -14.57 -39.53
N SER A 61 -10.86 -14.52 -40.85
CA SER A 61 -12.01 -14.32 -41.75
C SER A 61 -12.48 -15.63 -42.37
N LYS A 62 -13.80 -15.87 -42.32
CA LYS A 62 -14.50 -17.01 -42.89
C LYS A 62 -15.14 -16.61 -44.21
N LYS A 63 -14.33 -16.62 -45.27
CA LYS A 63 -14.84 -16.66 -46.65
C LYS A 63 -15.10 -18.13 -47.01
N GLU A 64 -14.37 -18.68 -47.97
CA GLU A 64 -14.40 -20.13 -48.26
C GLU A 64 -13.58 -20.95 -47.26
N ASN A 65 -12.47 -20.39 -46.78
CA ASN A 65 -11.57 -20.97 -45.79
C ASN A 65 -11.14 -19.90 -44.77
N TRP A 66 -10.80 -20.33 -43.56
CA TRP A 66 -10.26 -19.45 -42.53
C TRP A 66 -8.91 -18.87 -42.93
N LYS A 67 -8.79 -17.55 -42.91
CA LYS A 67 -7.51 -16.83 -43.14
C LYS A 67 -7.20 -15.91 -41.96
N LYS A 68 -5.96 -16.00 -41.48
CA LYS A 68 -5.41 -15.16 -40.39
C LYS A 68 -4.89 -13.84 -40.93
N TYR A 69 -5.20 -12.75 -40.23
CA TYR A 69 -4.76 -11.39 -40.49
C TYR A 69 -4.25 -10.74 -39.20
N ASP A 70 -3.23 -9.89 -39.30
CA ASP A 70 -2.88 -8.99 -38.22
C ASP A 70 -3.90 -7.83 -38.23
N PRO A 71 -4.73 -7.67 -37.19
CA PRO A 71 -5.68 -6.58 -37.09
C PRO A 71 -5.00 -5.21 -37.03
N GLY A 72 -3.70 -5.15 -36.74
CA GLY A 72 -2.98 -3.90 -36.50
C GLY A 72 -3.47 -3.21 -35.23
N PHE A 73 -2.59 -2.51 -34.54
CA PHE A 73 -2.93 -1.67 -33.37
C PHE A 73 -1.95 -0.51 -33.27
N ASP A 74 -1.51 0.04 -34.41
CA ASP A 74 -0.46 1.07 -34.49
C ASP A 74 0.78 0.69 -33.66
N GLY A 75 1.28 -0.54 -33.84
CA GLY A 75 2.43 -1.10 -33.14
C GLY A 75 2.18 -1.61 -31.71
N LYS A 76 0.93 -1.57 -31.21
CA LYS A 76 0.61 -1.88 -29.81
C LYS A 76 0.14 -3.31 -29.55
N ASN A 77 0.03 -4.16 -30.58
CA ASN A 77 -0.73 -5.42 -30.51
C ASN A 77 -0.34 -6.33 -29.32
N GLY A 78 0.95 -6.42 -28.98
CA GLY A 78 1.47 -7.18 -27.83
C GLY A 78 0.96 -6.74 -26.45
N HIS A 79 0.42 -5.52 -26.36
CA HIS A 79 0.08 -4.82 -25.12
C HIS A 79 -1.37 -4.34 -25.10
N VAL A 80 -2.23 -4.96 -25.93
CA VAL A 80 -3.66 -4.65 -26.00
C VAL A 80 -4.45 -5.63 -25.13
N TYR A 81 -5.22 -5.07 -24.20
CA TYR A 81 -6.04 -5.82 -23.23
C TYR A 81 -7.46 -5.24 -23.19
N ASN A 82 -8.40 -5.95 -22.53
CA ASN A 82 -9.75 -5.46 -22.23
C ASN A 82 -10.44 -4.80 -23.45
N LEU A 83 -10.48 -5.52 -24.58
CA LEU A 83 -10.99 -5.04 -25.85
C LEU A 83 -12.50 -5.31 -25.97
N THR A 84 -13.23 -4.37 -26.57
CA THR A 84 -14.65 -4.56 -26.95
C THR A 84 -15.02 -3.74 -28.18
N PHE A 85 -16.07 -4.15 -28.89
CA PHE A 85 -16.56 -3.52 -30.12
C PHE A 85 -17.87 -2.76 -29.90
N SER A 86 -18.13 -1.76 -30.76
CA SER A 86 -19.48 -1.21 -30.94
C SER A 86 -20.42 -2.24 -31.56
N GLU A 87 -21.73 -2.05 -31.39
CA GLU A 87 -22.75 -2.98 -31.92
C GLU A 87 -22.66 -3.15 -33.44
N ASP A 88 -22.31 -2.10 -34.17
CA ASP A 88 -22.09 -2.11 -35.62
C ASP A 88 -20.72 -2.72 -36.03
N GLY A 89 -19.82 -2.98 -35.07
CA GLY A 89 -18.48 -3.50 -35.32
C GLY A 89 -17.52 -2.51 -35.97
N GLU A 90 -17.90 -1.24 -36.15
CA GLU A 90 -17.07 -0.22 -36.82
C GLU A 90 -16.08 0.48 -35.89
N LYS A 91 -16.24 0.31 -34.58
CA LYS A 91 -15.36 0.88 -33.55
C LYS A 91 -14.91 -0.17 -32.55
N VAL A 92 -13.72 0.05 -32.03
CA VAL A 92 -13.13 -0.76 -30.98
C VAL A 92 -12.64 0.14 -29.85
N ILE A 93 -12.93 -0.27 -28.63
CA ILE A 93 -12.33 0.29 -27.41
C ILE A 93 -11.38 -0.76 -26.86
N PHE A 94 -10.17 -0.33 -26.49
CA PHE A 94 -9.18 -1.23 -25.91
C PHE A 94 -8.29 -0.52 -24.89
N GLU A 95 -7.76 -1.29 -23.96
CA GLU A 95 -6.73 -0.86 -23.01
C GLU A 95 -5.35 -1.13 -23.60
N HIS A 96 -4.43 -0.18 -23.45
CA HIS A 96 -3.01 -0.39 -23.66
C HIS A 96 -2.23 -0.05 -22.40
N SER A 97 -1.38 -0.98 -21.97
CA SER A 97 -0.47 -0.79 -20.83
C SER A 97 0.75 -1.69 -20.98
N THR A 98 1.83 -1.33 -20.30
CA THR A 98 2.98 -2.21 -20.09
C THR A 98 3.25 -2.30 -18.59
N ALA A 99 4.16 -3.17 -18.16
CA ALA A 99 4.57 -3.19 -16.75
C ALA A 99 5.18 -1.86 -16.27
N SER A 100 5.60 -0.98 -17.20
CA SER A 100 6.14 0.36 -16.92
C SER A 100 5.27 1.51 -17.43
N GLN A 101 4.09 1.22 -17.99
CA GLN A 101 3.20 2.25 -18.53
C GLN A 101 1.79 2.07 -17.98
N LEU A 102 1.29 3.10 -17.30
CA LEU A 102 -0.08 3.12 -16.78
C LEU A 102 -1.12 2.82 -17.88
N PRO A 103 -2.23 2.14 -17.52
CA PRO A 103 -3.30 1.85 -18.47
C PRO A 103 -3.87 3.11 -19.10
N LYS A 104 -3.97 3.08 -20.41
CA LYS A 104 -4.67 4.08 -21.22
C LYS A 104 -5.76 3.40 -22.02
N ILE A 105 -6.93 4.04 -22.11
CA ILE A 105 -8.06 3.53 -22.87
C ILE A 105 -8.10 4.27 -24.20
N TYR A 106 -8.10 3.52 -25.30
CA TYR A 106 -8.18 4.03 -26.65
C TYR A 106 -9.53 3.71 -27.27
N VAL A 107 -9.98 4.59 -28.16
CA VAL A 107 -11.04 4.31 -29.14
C VAL A 107 -10.41 4.38 -30.52
N ALA A 108 -10.76 3.44 -31.39
CA ALA A 108 -10.26 3.37 -32.75
C ALA A 108 -11.37 2.93 -33.71
N ASP A 109 -11.20 3.24 -34.99
CA ASP A 109 -12.03 2.67 -36.04
C ASP A 109 -11.56 1.24 -36.34
N PHE A 110 -12.50 0.34 -36.59
CA PHE A 110 -12.25 -1.03 -37.02
C PHE A 110 -12.88 -1.25 -38.39
N ARG A 111 -12.09 -1.67 -39.37
CA ARG A 111 -12.56 -1.91 -40.74
C ARG A 111 -12.16 -3.31 -41.19
N ILE A 112 -13.09 -4.01 -41.83
CA ILE A 112 -12.91 -5.37 -42.35
C ILE A 112 -12.58 -5.42 -43.86
N PRO A 113 -13.13 -4.53 -44.74
CA PRO A 113 -12.88 -4.62 -46.18
C PRO A 113 -11.38 -4.49 -46.53
N GLY A 114 -10.81 -5.53 -47.13
CA GLY A 114 -9.38 -5.59 -47.50
C GLY A 114 -8.46 -6.24 -46.45
N GLY A 115 -9.02 -6.65 -45.30
CA GLY A 115 -8.30 -7.17 -44.12
C GLY A 115 -8.74 -6.38 -42.89
N ALA A 116 -8.90 -7.05 -41.75
CA ALA A 116 -9.21 -6.37 -40.50
C ALA A 116 -8.10 -5.38 -40.15
N ARG A 117 -8.48 -4.12 -39.91
CA ARG A 117 -7.55 -3.06 -39.54
C ARG A 117 -8.15 -2.16 -38.48
N VAL A 118 -7.43 -2.02 -37.38
CA VAL A 118 -7.61 -0.93 -36.42
C VAL A 118 -6.88 0.30 -36.94
N ALA A 119 -7.56 1.44 -36.97
CA ALA A 119 -7.01 2.70 -37.44
C ALA A 119 -7.50 3.88 -36.60
N HIS A 120 -6.76 4.99 -36.68
CA HIS A 120 -7.11 6.25 -36.00
C HIS A 120 -7.29 6.10 -34.49
N ALA A 121 -6.47 5.26 -33.85
CA ALA A 121 -6.52 5.08 -32.41
C ALA A 121 -6.22 6.40 -31.69
N ARG A 122 -7.15 6.85 -30.86
CA ARG A 122 -7.00 8.04 -30.02
C ARG A 122 -7.33 7.72 -28.57
N GLU A 123 -6.61 8.35 -27.65
CA GLU A 123 -6.88 8.21 -26.22
C GLU A 123 -8.31 8.70 -25.93
N LEU A 124 -9.14 7.82 -25.38
CA LEU A 124 -10.53 8.10 -25.03
C LEU A 124 -10.60 8.78 -23.66
N VAL A 125 -9.89 8.23 -22.68
CA VAL A 125 -9.83 8.76 -21.31
C VAL A 125 -8.49 8.44 -20.67
N SER A 126 -7.98 9.43 -19.92
CA SER A 126 -6.80 9.29 -19.08
C SER A 126 -7.22 9.09 -17.63
N LEU A 127 -6.86 7.95 -17.05
CA LEU A 127 -7.14 7.62 -15.65
C LEU A 127 -5.95 7.97 -14.74
N ASN A 128 -6.19 8.05 -13.44
CA ASN A 128 -5.13 8.10 -12.42
C ASN A 128 -4.13 9.28 -12.50
N LYS A 129 -4.62 10.51 -12.75
CA LYS A 129 -3.78 11.75 -12.83
C LYS A 129 -2.84 12.00 -11.63
N LYS A 130 -3.09 11.39 -10.47
CA LYS A 130 -2.18 11.46 -9.31
C LYS A 130 -0.99 10.51 -9.44
N LEU A 131 -1.20 9.31 -10.02
CA LEU A 131 -0.15 8.33 -10.24
C LEU A 131 0.79 8.74 -11.38
N THR A 132 0.31 9.48 -12.37
CA THR A 132 1.16 10.00 -13.46
C THR A 132 2.26 10.96 -12.97
N LYS A 133 2.13 11.52 -11.76
CA LYS A 133 3.16 12.36 -11.12
C LYS A 133 4.17 11.56 -10.30
N LYS A 134 3.95 10.26 -10.13
CA LYS A 134 4.85 9.36 -9.41
C LYS A 134 5.82 8.71 -10.41
N LYS A 135 7.02 8.42 -9.95
CA LYS A 135 7.96 7.60 -10.71
C LYS A 135 7.37 6.19 -10.81
N ILE A 136 7.39 5.65 -12.02
CA ILE A 136 6.98 4.29 -12.32
C ILE A 136 8.26 3.50 -12.53
N THR A 137 8.32 2.32 -11.91
CA THR A 137 9.44 1.41 -12.03
C THR A 137 9.60 0.93 -13.47
N THR A 138 10.85 0.95 -13.95
CA THR A 138 11.24 0.29 -15.19
C THR A 138 11.18 -1.22 -15.01
N ALA A 139 10.50 -1.89 -15.91
CA ALA A 139 10.39 -3.34 -15.99
C ALA A 139 10.95 -3.81 -17.33
N LYS A 140 11.58 -4.99 -17.34
CA LYS A 140 12.07 -5.63 -18.56
C LYS A 140 11.60 -7.07 -18.62
N GLN A 141 11.30 -7.51 -19.83
CA GLN A 141 11.18 -8.92 -20.15
C GLN A 141 12.59 -9.51 -20.13
N ILE A 142 12.76 -10.62 -19.42
CA ILE A 142 14.02 -11.36 -19.37
C ILE A 142 13.75 -12.85 -19.63
N GLU A 143 14.78 -13.53 -20.10
CA GLU A 143 14.74 -14.95 -20.43
C GLU A 143 15.99 -15.65 -19.90
N TRP A 144 15.83 -16.89 -19.44
CA TRP A 144 16.92 -17.74 -19.00
C TRP A 144 16.63 -19.20 -19.32
N LYS A 145 17.62 -20.07 -19.11
CA LYS A 145 17.45 -21.52 -19.27
C LYS A 145 17.09 -22.14 -17.92
N GLY A 146 15.98 -22.87 -17.88
CA GLY A 146 15.51 -23.58 -16.70
C GLY A 146 15.49 -25.09 -16.92
N TRP A 147 14.43 -25.73 -16.43
CA TRP A 147 14.18 -27.16 -16.55
C TRP A 147 14.34 -27.64 -17.99
N LYS A 148 15.03 -28.78 -18.16
CA LYS A 148 15.41 -29.34 -19.47
C LYS A 148 16.14 -28.38 -20.43
N LYS A 149 16.72 -27.29 -19.91
CA LYS A 149 17.34 -26.20 -20.70
C LYS A 149 16.36 -25.50 -21.63
N GLU A 150 15.06 -25.61 -21.35
CA GLU A 150 14.03 -24.86 -22.05
C GLU A 150 14.07 -23.39 -21.62
N THR A 151 13.51 -22.52 -22.45
CA THR A 151 13.49 -21.08 -22.18
C THR A 151 12.39 -20.76 -21.17
N VAL A 152 12.76 -20.12 -20.07
CA VAL A 152 11.86 -19.56 -19.06
C VAL A 152 11.81 -18.05 -19.25
N THR A 153 10.62 -17.46 -19.12
CA THR A 153 10.42 -16.02 -19.25
C THR A 153 10.06 -15.38 -17.91
N GLY A 154 10.34 -14.09 -17.73
CA GLY A 154 9.90 -13.36 -16.55
C GLY A 154 9.93 -11.85 -16.72
N MET A 155 9.16 -11.16 -15.88
CA MET A 155 9.26 -9.71 -15.73
C MET A 155 10.24 -9.37 -14.60
N LEU A 156 11.25 -8.54 -14.91
CA LEU A 156 12.19 -7.99 -13.95
C LEU A 156 11.94 -6.50 -13.75
N TYR A 157 11.48 -6.12 -12.56
CA TYR A 157 11.30 -4.74 -12.13
C TYR A 157 12.56 -4.23 -11.46
N TYR A 158 13.05 -3.08 -11.88
CA TYR A 158 14.33 -2.52 -11.44
C TYR A 158 14.18 -1.63 -10.20
N PRO A 159 15.16 -1.63 -9.28
CA PRO A 159 15.26 -0.62 -8.23
C PRO A 159 15.17 0.79 -8.82
N GLU A 160 14.45 1.71 -8.18
CA GLU A 160 14.36 3.09 -8.70
C GLU A 160 15.71 3.83 -8.68
N ASN A 161 16.61 3.42 -7.79
CA ASN A 161 17.98 3.91 -7.62
C ASN A 161 19.01 2.98 -8.25
N TYR A 162 18.63 2.21 -9.29
CA TYR A 162 19.54 1.29 -9.97
C TYR A 162 20.73 2.03 -10.59
N GLU A 163 21.92 1.53 -10.29
CA GLU A 163 23.19 1.95 -10.88
C GLU A 163 23.93 0.71 -11.40
N ALA A 164 24.44 0.79 -12.63
CA ALA A 164 25.19 -0.29 -13.23
C ALA A 164 26.44 -0.62 -12.38
N GLY A 165 26.71 -1.91 -12.17
CA GLY A 165 27.84 -2.39 -11.36
C GLY A 165 27.56 -2.48 -9.85
N LYS A 166 26.40 -2.01 -9.36
CA LYS A 166 25.94 -2.27 -7.99
C LYS A 166 24.98 -3.47 -7.95
N LYS A 167 25.08 -4.24 -6.87
CA LYS A 167 24.19 -5.35 -6.54
C LYS A 167 23.06 -4.87 -5.61
N TYR A 168 21.85 -5.36 -5.83
CA TYR A 168 20.66 -4.97 -5.07
C TYR A 168 19.91 -6.18 -4.51
N PRO A 169 19.10 -6.03 -3.45
CA PRO A 169 18.21 -7.08 -2.98
C PRO A 169 17.28 -7.61 -4.08
N LEU A 170 16.85 -8.86 -3.96
CA LEU A 170 15.87 -9.47 -4.87
C LEU A 170 14.64 -9.93 -4.08
N MET A 171 13.47 -9.49 -4.52
CA MET A 171 12.19 -10.12 -4.17
C MET A 171 11.67 -10.96 -5.33
N LEU A 172 11.46 -12.25 -5.10
CA LEU A 172 10.65 -13.06 -5.99
C LEU A 172 9.18 -12.76 -5.72
N TRP A 173 8.44 -12.43 -6.77
CA TRP A 173 6.98 -12.45 -6.75
C TRP A 173 6.50 -13.60 -7.62
N ILE A 174 5.96 -14.64 -7.00
CA ILE A 174 5.52 -15.84 -7.72
C ILE A 174 4.00 -15.73 -7.91
N HIS A 175 3.52 -15.88 -9.14
CA HIS A 175 2.09 -15.76 -9.43
C HIS A 175 1.29 -16.95 -8.89
N GLY A 176 0.00 -16.67 -8.60
CA GLY A 176 -0.98 -17.69 -8.22
C GLY A 176 -1.58 -18.40 -9.43
N GLY A 177 -2.23 -19.54 -9.18
CA GLY A 177 -2.64 -20.49 -10.20
C GLY A 177 -1.41 -21.14 -10.85
N PRO A 178 -1.29 -22.48 -10.88
CA PRO A 178 -0.17 -23.11 -11.57
C PRO A 178 -0.19 -22.75 -13.05
N ALA A 179 -1.37 -22.80 -13.68
CA ALA A 179 -1.64 -22.28 -15.02
C ALA A 179 -1.86 -20.75 -15.10
N GLY A 180 -1.29 -19.98 -14.17
CA GLY A 180 -1.24 -18.51 -14.25
C GLY A 180 -0.10 -18.03 -15.16
N ALA A 181 -0.03 -16.72 -15.42
CA ALA A 181 1.13 -16.11 -16.08
C ALA A 181 1.25 -14.62 -15.70
N THR A 182 2.49 -14.17 -15.55
CA THR A 182 2.84 -12.75 -15.54
C THR A 182 3.02 -12.27 -16.98
N THR A 183 2.45 -11.12 -17.29
CA THR A 183 2.65 -10.46 -18.59
C THR A 183 3.21 -9.05 -18.38
N ASP A 184 3.80 -8.50 -19.43
CA ASP A 184 4.24 -7.11 -19.54
C ASP A 184 3.03 -6.18 -19.60
N ARG A 185 2.28 -6.12 -18.50
CA ARG A 185 1.05 -5.37 -18.32
C ARG A 185 1.08 -4.68 -16.97
N TRP A 186 0.46 -3.50 -16.87
CA TRP A 186 0.21 -2.89 -15.58
C TRP A 186 -0.75 -3.75 -14.75
N ALA A 187 -0.27 -4.31 -13.64
CA ALA A 187 -1.02 -5.28 -12.83
C ALA A 187 -0.98 -5.03 -11.31
N GLU A 188 -0.62 -3.82 -10.90
CA GLU A 188 -0.55 -3.37 -9.48
C GLU A 188 -1.84 -3.68 -8.71
N ARG A 189 -1.71 -4.42 -7.61
CA ARG A 189 -2.80 -4.79 -6.70
C ARG A 189 -2.27 -5.13 -5.31
N TRP A 190 -3.16 -5.32 -4.35
CA TRP A 190 -2.80 -5.60 -2.96
C TRP A 190 -1.93 -6.86 -2.77
N SER A 191 -1.97 -7.81 -3.71
CA SER A 191 -1.16 -9.03 -3.70
C SER A 191 0.08 -8.96 -4.61
N PHE A 192 0.22 -7.90 -5.42
CA PHE A 192 1.33 -7.71 -6.37
C PHE A 192 1.60 -6.22 -6.55
N TYR A 193 2.64 -5.72 -5.88
CA TYR A 193 2.93 -4.29 -5.80
C TYR A 193 4.41 -3.97 -6.13
N PRO A 194 4.91 -4.37 -7.31
CA PRO A 194 6.34 -4.30 -7.63
C PRO A 194 6.93 -2.90 -7.50
N ASN A 195 6.17 -1.83 -7.79
CA ASN A 195 6.66 -0.46 -7.65
C ASN A 195 7.07 -0.14 -6.19
N MET A 196 6.33 -0.63 -5.19
CA MET A 196 6.62 -0.37 -3.78
C MET A 196 7.88 -1.08 -3.28
N LEU A 197 8.22 -2.24 -3.87
CA LEU A 197 9.44 -2.99 -3.55
C LEU A 197 10.65 -2.42 -4.29
N ALA A 198 10.47 -2.04 -5.56
CA ALA A 198 11.48 -1.35 -6.35
C ALA A 198 11.87 0.02 -5.76
N GLN A 199 10.90 0.76 -5.21
CA GLN A 199 11.14 2.00 -4.46
C GLN A 199 11.93 1.80 -3.17
N ARG A 200 11.91 0.59 -2.58
CA ARG A 200 12.76 0.23 -1.44
C ARG A 200 14.17 -0.18 -1.84
N GLY A 201 14.44 -0.24 -3.14
CA GLY A 201 15.75 -0.59 -3.68
C GLY A 201 15.92 -2.06 -4.06
N ALA A 202 14.84 -2.84 -4.20
CA ALA A 202 14.93 -4.25 -4.62
C ALA A 202 14.61 -4.43 -6.11
N PHE A 203 15.30 -5.39 -6.74
CA PHE A 203 14.75 -6.02 -7.93
C PHE A 203 13.50 -6.83 -7.55
N VAL A 204 12.51 -6.87 -8.43
CA VAL A 204 11.40 -7.82 -8.33
C VAL A 204 11.40 -8.72 -9.55
N LEU A 205 11.59 -10.02 -9.35
CA LEU A 205 11.49 -11.02 -10.40
C LEU A 205 10.13 -11.72 -10.31
N ALA A 206 9.37 -11.66 -11.40
CA ALA A 206 8.13 -12.39 -11.59
C ALA A 206 8.30 -13.44 -12.69
N PRO A 207 8.71 -14.68 -12.33
CA PRO A 207 8.99 -15.74 -13.30
C PRO A 207 7.68 -16.40 -13.77
N ASN A 208 7.66 -16.77 -15.05
CA ASN A 208 6.69 -17.71 -15.62
C ASN A 208 7.37 -19.07 -15.71
N TYR A 209 7.33 -19.82 -14.61
CA TYR A 209 7.90 -21.16 -14.49
C TYR A 209 7.10 -22.19 -15.31
N HIS A 210 7.72 -23.31 -15.68
CA HIS A 210 7.08 -24.50 -16.26
C HIS A 210 5.81 -24.85 -15.47
N GLY A 211 4.68 -24.96 -16.16
CA GLY A 211 3.34 -24.97 -15.58
C GLY A 211 2.55 -23.70 -15.85
N SER A 212 3.22 -22.56 -16.10
CA SER A 212 2.58 -21.29 -16.45
C SER A 212 1.85 -21.38 -17.78
N SER A 213 0.70 -20.72 -17.87
CA SER A 213 -0.02 -20.58 -19.14
C SER A 213 0.73 -19.65 -20.09
N ASN A 214 0.17 -19.44 -21.29
CA ASN A 214 0.71 -18.55 -22.31
C ASN A 214 1.98 -19.04 -23.07
N HIS A 215 2.48 -20.24 -22.73
CA HIS A 215 3.70 -20.86 -23.31
C HIS A 215 3.43 -22.17 -24.09
N GLY A 216 2.16 -22.55 -24.24
CA GLY A 216 1.75 -23.77 -24.96
C GLY A 216 1.43 -24.94 -24.04
N LEU A 217 0.92 -26.02 -24.66
CA LEU A 217 0.34 -27.16 -23.94
C LEU A 217 1.40 -27.94 -23.14
N GLU A 218 2.50 -28.30 -23.79
CA GLU A 218 3.59 -29.05 -23.14
C GLU A 218 4.16 -28.29 -21.94
N TYR A 219 4.25 -26.95 -22.04
CA TYR A 219 4.78 -26.11 -20.96
C TYR A 219 3.79 -26.00 -19.79
N VAL A 220 2.49 -25.85 -20.03
CA VAL A 220 1.50 -25.69 -18.95
C VAL A 220 1.19 -27.02 -18.24
N GLU A 221 1.31 -28.15 -18.94
CA GLU A 221 1.10 -29.50 -18.39
C GLU A 221 2.36 -30.13 -17.79
N SER A 222 3.54 -29.49 -17.91
CA SER A 222 4.82 -30.09 -17.49
C SER A 222 4.91 -30.42 -15.99
N ILE A 223 4.04 -29.83 -15.17
CA ILE A 223 3.97 -30.03 -13.71
C ILE A 223 2.85 -30.99 -13.30
N ALA A 224 2.11 -31.55 -14.26
CA ALA A 224 1.06 -32.53 -14.02
C ALA A 224 1.62 -33.90 -13.65
N ASP A 225 0.72 -34.83 -13.29
CA ASP A 225 1.02 -36.26 -13.12
C ASP A 225 2.22 -36.55 -12.19
N GLY A 226 2.32 -35.81 -11.08
CA GLY A 226 3.31 -35.99 -10.01
C GLY A 226 4.56 -35.11 -10.11
N ASN A 227 4.70 -34.31 -11.18
CA ASN A 227 5.88 -33.46 -11.39
C ASN A 227 5.85 -32.13 -10.61
N TYR A 228 4.77 -31.82 -9.90
CA TYR A 228 4.63 -30.58 -9.15
C TYR A 228 5.84 -30.30 -8.25
N TYR A 229 6.30 -29.04 -8.21
CA TYR A 229 7.55 -28.55 -7.61
C TYR A 229 8.86 -28.91 -8.31
N ASP A 230 8.90 -29.84 -9.26
CA ASP A 230 10.18 -30.26 -9.84
C ASP A 230 10.65 -29.26 -10.92
N PRO A 231 9.87 -28.99 -11.99
CA PRO A 231 10.20 -27.95 -12.96
C PRO A 231 10.22 -26.53 -12.34
N GLU A 232 9.26 -26.21 -11.47
CA GLU A 232 9.08 -24.84 -10.97
C GLU A 232 10.26 -24.38 -10.12
N MET A 233 10.76 -25.26 -9.25
CA MET A 233 11.88 -24.93 -8.38
C MET A 233 13.18 -24.76 -9.17
N GLU A 234 13.42 -25.60 -10.20
CA GLU A 234 14.57 -25.47 -11.09
C GLU A 234 14.53 -24.14 -11.85
N ASP A 235 13.38 -23.81 -12.44
CA ASP A 235 13.19 -22.57 -13.19
C ASP A 235 13.40 -21.31 -12.34
N ILE A 236 12.77 -21.27 -11.16
CA ILE A 236 12.84 -20.10 -10.28
C ILE A 236 14.27 -19.91 -9.78
N THR A 237 14.95 -20.99 -9.36
CA THR A 237 16.32 -20.90 -8.87
C THR A 237 17.32 -20.59 -9.98
N ALA A 238 17.13 -21.11 -11.19
CA ALA A 238 17.92 -20.73 -12.37
C ALA A 238 17.77 -19.25 -12.71
N GLY A 239 16.58 -18.66 -12.52
CA GLY A 239 16.35 -17.23 -12.69
C GLY A 239 17.14 -16.38 -11.69
N ILE A 240 17.22 -16.82 -10.42
CA ILE A 240 18.08 -16.17 -9.41
C ILE A 240 19.55 -16.25 -9.83
N GLU A 241 20.03 -17.41 -10.26
CA GLU A 241 21.42 -17.57 -10.69
C GLU A 241 21.76 -16.76 -11.95
N PHE A 242 20.84 -16.69 -12.90
CA PHE A 242 20.97 -15.83 -14.06
C PHE A 242 21.20 -14.37 -13.65
N LEU A 243 20.37 -13.83 -12.75
CA LEU A 243 20.54 -12.45 -12.26
C LEU A 243 21.84 -12.25 -11.46
N ASN A 244 22.27 -13.26 -10.69
CA ASN A 244 23.53 -13.23 -9.95
C ASN A 244 24.74 -13.19 -10.89
N GLN A 245 24.73 -14.01 -11.95
CA GLN A 245 25.77 -14.04 -12.98
C GLN A 245 25.86 -12.71 -13.76
N GLN A 246 24.74 -12.03 -13.96
CA GLN A 246 24.71 -10.67 -14.53
C GLN A 246 25.21 -9.59 -13.54
N GLY A 247 25.52 -9.96 -12.30
CA GLY A 247 25.99 -9.03 -11.26
C GLY A 247 24.90 -8.08 -10.76
N LEU A 248 23.62 -8.39 -10.95
CA LEU A 248 22.51 -7.50 -10.62
C LEU A 248 22.07 -7.60 -9.16
N ILE A 249 22.15 -8.79 -8.57
CA ILE A 249 21.55 -9.08 -7.26
C ILE A 249 22.58 -9.37 -6.19
N ASP A 250 22.23 -9.02 -4.95
CA ASP A 250 22.89 -9.48 -3.74
C ASP A 250 22.20 -10.77 -3.25
N THR A 251 22.90 -11.91 -3.38
CA THR A 251 22.39 -13.22 -2.96
C THR A 251 22.27 -13.38 -1.45
N ALA A 252 22.82 -12.45 -0.65
CA ALA A 252 22.58 -12.41 0.78
C ALA A 252 21.23 -11.75 1.14
N GLN A 253 20.59 -11.05 0.19
CA GLN A 253 19.32 -10.32 0.39
C GLN A 253 18.27 -10.81 -0.60
N LEU A 254 17.88 -12.08 -0.45
CA LEU A 254 16.80 -12.71 -1.21
C LEU A 254 15.54 -12.82 -0.37
N GLY A 255 14.39 -12.48 -0.93
CA GLY A 255 13.10 -12.80 -0.36
C GLY A 255 12.13 -13.37 -1.39
N ALA A 256 11.09 -14.04 -0.90
CA ALA A 256 10.07 -14.65 -1.75
C ALA A 256 8.67 -14.32 -1.24
N MET A 257 7.75 -14.04 -2.17
CA MET A 257 6.35 -13.79 -1.86
C MET A 257 5.45 -14.32 -2.96
N GLY A 258 4.21 -14.62 -2.60
CA GLY A 258 3.21 -15.07 -3.56
C GLY A 258 1.86 -15.27 -2.90
N TRP A 259 0.84 -15.47 -3.73
CA TRP A 259 -0.53 -15.75 -3.28
C TRP A 259 -1.06 -16.99 -4.00
N SER A 260 -1.86 -17.83 -3.35
CA SER A 260 -2.33 -19.10 -3.92
C SER A 260 -1.14 -19.99 -4.30
N ASN A 261 -1.07 -20.51 -5.53
CA ASN A 261 0.10 -21.28 -5.96
C ASN A 261 1.45 -20.58 -5.74
N GLY A 262 1.50 -19.25 -5.85
CA GLY A 262 2.72 -18.52 -5.56
C GLY A 262 3.17 -18.65 -4.09
N ALA A 263 2.22 -18.80 -3.17
CA ALA A 263 2.49 -19.07 -1.77
C ALA A 263 2.94 -20.52 -1.56
N ILE A 264 2.35 -21.48 -2.28
CA ILE A 264 2.75 -22.90 -2.28
C ILE A 264 4.21 -23.05 -2.70
N LEU A 265 4.60 -22.41 -3.80
CA LEU A 265 5.97 -22.38 -4.29
C LEU A 265 6.91 -21.56 -3.38
N THR A 266 6.44 -20.46 -2.79
CA THR A 266 7.19 -19.70 -1.77
C THR A 266 7.52 -20.59 -0.57
N THR A 267 6.54 -21.35 -0.07
CA THR A 267 6.74 -22.30 1.03
C THR A 267 7.78 -23.36 0.64
N MET A 268 7.63 -23.98 -0.54
CA MET A 268 8.55 -25.03 -0.98
C MET A 268 9.99 -24.53 -1.16
N LEU A 269 10.17 -23.29 -1.64
CA LEU A 269 11.50 -22.66 -1.70
C LEU A 269 12.16 -22.58 -0.32
N THR A 270 11.41 -22.23 0.73
CA THR A 270 11.94 -22.16 2.10
C THR A 270 12.23 -23.54 2.70
N VAL A 271 11.53 -24.58 2.26
CA VAL A 271 11.79 -25.96 2.69
C VAL A 271 13.03 -26.53 1.98
N ARG A 272 13.14 -26.38 0.65
CA ARG A 272 14.28 -26.88 -0.13
C ARG A 272 15.57 -26.10 0.13
N TYR A 273 15.46 -24.79 0.38
CA TYR A 273 16.60 -23.88 0.56
C TYR A 273 16.49 -23.07 1.86
N PRO A 274 16.54 -23.73 3.03
CA PRO A 274 16.20 -23.11 4.32
C PRO A 274 17.11 -21.95 4.74
N ASP A 275 18.33 -21.89 4.20
CA ASP A 275 19.32 -20.86 4.52
C ASP A 275 19.43 -19.76 3.43
N ARG A 276 18.65 -19.85 2.35
CA ARG A 276 18.81 -19.00 1.15
C ARG A 276 18.02 -17.68 1.22
N PHE A 277 16.85 -17.68 1.86
CA PHE A 277 15.94 -16.53 1.88
C PHE A 277 15.93 -15.83 3.24
N LYS A 278 15.98 -14.51 3.22
CA LYS A 278 15.88 -13.62 4.39
C LYS A 278 14.45 -13.34 4.81
N VAL A 279 13.49 -13.44 3.88
CA VAL A 279 12.08 -13.23 4.18
C VAL A 279 11.19 -14.05 3.25
N ALA A 280 10.10 -14.60 3.79
CA ALA A 280 9.06 -15.28 3.04
C ALA A 280 7.67 -14.70 3.38
N CYS A 281 6.86 -14.40 2.36
CA CYS A 281 5.51 -13.86 2.52
C CYS A 281 4.47 -14.70 1.75
N PRO A 282 4.18 -15.94 2.18
CA PRO A 282 3.17 -16.80 1.56
C PRO A 282 1.75 -16.40 2.00
N GLY A 283 0.85 -16.16 1.04
CA GLY A 283 -0.58 -15.93 1.31
C GLY A 283 -1.51 -16.96 0.67
N ALA A 284 -2.40 -17.54 1.47
CA ALA A 284 -3.41 -18.52 1.05
C ALA A 284 -2.81 -19.67 0.21
N GLY A 285 -1.78 -20.34 0.72
CA GLY A 285 -1.13 -21.49 0.08
C GLY A 285 -1.23 -22.77 0.90
N ASP A 286 -1.27 -23.90 0.21
CA ASP A 286 -1.30 -25.25 0.73
C ASP A 286 0.03 -25.72 1.30
N VAL A 287 -0.07 -26.53 2.35
CA VAL A 287 1.06 -27.29 2.92
C VAL A 287 0.75 -28.79 3.07
N ASN A 288 -0.51 -29.18 2.95
CA ASN A 288 -0.99 -30.55 3.14
C ASN A 288 -1.98 -30.94 2.03
N TRP A 289 -1.49 -31.62 1.00
CA TRP A 289 -2.28 -32.04 -0.15
C TRP A 289 -3.30 -33.12 0.21
N THR A 290 -3.01 -33.97 1.20
CA THR A 290 -3.95 -35.00 1.64
C THR A 290 -5.25 -34.37 2.15
N SER A 291 -5.16 -33.29 2.93
CA SER A 291 -6.35 -32.57 3.39
C SER A 291 -6.94 -31.68 2.30
N ASP A 292 -6.12 -31.10 1.42
CA ASP A 292 -6.60 -30.21 0.35
C ASP A 292 -7.60 -30.91 -0.59
N PHE A 293 -7.31 -32.15 -1.01
CA PHE A 293 -8.17 -32.94 -1.90
C PHE A 293 -9.65 -32.92 -1.51
N GLY A 294 -9.92 -33.10 -0.22
CA GLY A 294 -11.28 -33.18 0.32
C GLY A 294 -11.87 -31.86 0.80
N THR A 295 -11.06 -30.81 0.95
CA THR A 295 -11.48 -29.54 1.59
C THR A 295 -11.45 -28.36 0.64
N CYS A 296 -10.60 -28.37 -0.37
CA CYS A 296 -10.61 -27.40 -1.46
C CYS A 296 -11.80 -27.62 -2.38
N ARG A 297 -12.51 -26.54 -2.72
CA ARG A 297 -13.71 -26.58 -3.58
C ARG A 297 -13.44 -27.18 -4.98
N PHE A 298 -12.19 -27.20 -5.42
CA PHE A 298 -11.75 -27.76 -6.69
C PHE A 298 -10.64 -28.81 -6.53
N GLY A 299 -10.39 -29.30 -5.31
CA GLY A 299 -9.31 -30.25 -4.99
C GLY A 299 -9.40 -31.53 -5.82
N VAL A 300 -10.61 -32.09 -5.97
CA VAL A 300 -10.84 -33.31 -6.77
C VAL A 300 -10.27 -33.21 -8.19
N SER A 301 -10.44 -32.09 -8.90
CA SER A 301 -9.89 -31.93 -10.26
C SER A 301 -8.43 -31.47 -10.24
N PHE A 302 -8.10 -30.54 -9.35
CA PHE A 302 -6.77 -29.95 -9.26
C PHE A 302 -5.73 -30.99 -8.86
N ASP A 303 -5.96 -31.69 -7.75
CA ASP A 303 -5.01 -32.63 -7.19
C ASP A 303 -4.85 -33.88 -8.05
N GLN A 304 -5.93 -34.41 -8.63
CA GLN A 304 -5.81 -35.56 -9.53
C GLN A 304 -5.00 -35.24 -10.78
N HIS A 305 -5.15 -34.01 -11.31
CA HIS A 305 -4.37 -33.56 -12.46
C HIS A 305 -2.87 -33.42 -12.09
N TYR A 306 -2.55 -32.79 -10.96
CA TYR A 306 -1.15 -32.51 -10.58
C TYR A 306 -0.43 -33.67 -9.88
N PHE A 307 -1.14 -34.59 -9.23
CA PHE A 307 -0.56 -35.71 -8.48
C PHE A 307 -0.88 -37.09 -9.09
N GLY A 308 -1.47 -37.11 -10.30
CA GLY A 308 -1.61 -38.32 -11.11
C GLY A 308 -2.67 -39.31 -10.61
N GLY A 309 -3.68 -38.85 -9.89
CA GLY A 309 -4.77 -39.69 -9.37
C GLY A 309 -5.29 -39.24 -8.01
N ALA A 310 -6.32 -39.92 -7.51
CA ALA A 310 -6.91 -39.66 -6.19
C ALA A 310 -6.01 -40.20 -5.05
N PRO A 311 -6.21 -39.75 -3.79
CA PRO A 311 -5.38 -40.17 -2.66
C PRO A 311 -5.40 -41.69 -2.36
N TRP A 312 -6.44 -42.41 -2.77
CA TRP A 312 -6.59 -43.86 -2.58
C TRP A 312 -6.24 -44.69 -3.82
N ASP A 313 -5.87 -44.04 -4.93
CA ASP A 313 -5.48 -44.77 -6.13
C ASP A 313 -4.18 -45.50 -5.89
N ASP A 314 -4.10 -46.71 -6.44
CA ASP A 314 -2.88 -47.51 -6.41
C ASP A 314 -1.91 -46.98 -7.47
N VAL A 315 -0.90 -46.25 -7.00
CA VAL A 315 0.31 -45.94 -7.75
C VAL A 315 1.43 -46.79 -7.15
N ASP A 316 2.04 -47.63 -7.99
CA ASP A 316 3.19 -48.46 -7.66
C ASP A 316 2.97 -49.61 -6.65
N GLY A 317 1.76 -50.19 -6.65
CA GLY A 317 1.41 -51.38 -5.85
C GLY A 317 1.08 -51.06 -4.39
N LYS A 318 0.71 -49.82 -4.09
CA LYS A 318 0.38 -49.32 -2.75
C LYS A 318 -1.12 -49.10 -2.62
N THR A 319 -1.67 -49.23 -1.41
CA THR A 319 -3.10 -49.01 -1.16
C THR A 319 -3.50 -47.52 -1.13
N TYR A 320 -2.60 -46.62 -1.51
CA TYR A 320 -2.79 -45.17 -1.53
C TYR A 320 -1.76 -44.51 -2.45
N ASN A 321 -2.07 -43.29 -2.89
CA ASN A 321 -1.18 -42.46 -3.69
C ASN A 321 -0.21 -41.70 -2.78
N GLU A 322 1.05 -42.13 -2.75
CA GLU A 322 2.07 -41.54 -1.87
C GLU A 322 2.50 -40.12 -2.27
N THR A 323 2.23 -39.70 -3.51
CA THR A 323 2.59 -38.36 -3.99
C THR A 323 1.97 -37.27 -3.12
N TYR A 324 0.75 -37.48 -2.59
CA TYR A 324 0.10 -36.54 -1.67
C TYR A 324 0.90 -36.30 -0.38
N ILE A 325 1.61 -37.31 0.11
CA ILE A 325 2.48 -37.19 1.30
C ILE A 325 3.83 -36.60 0.89
N LEU A 326 4.48 -37.16 -0.13
CA LEU A 326 5.82 -36.77 -0.57
C LEU A 326 5.90 -35.32 -1.05
N LYS A 327 4.82 -34.81 -1.65
CA LYS A 327 4.75 -33.44 -2.15
C LYS A 327 4.20 -32.47 -1.11
N SER A 328 3.73 -32.91 0.06
CA SER A 328 3.20 -32.01 1.10
C SER A 328 4.31 -31.35 1.90
N PRO A 329 4.51 -30.02 1.83
CA PRO A 329 5.53 -29.33 2.63
C PRO A 329 5.39 -29.57 4.13
N LEU A 330 4.18 -29.83 4.64
CA LEU A 330 3.85 -30.03 6.06
C LEU A 330 4.86 -30.92 6.79
N PHE A 331 5.28 -32.02 6.16
CA PHE A 331 6.17 -33.01 6.75
C PHE A 331 7.65 -32.60 6.80
N GLU A 332 7.98 -31.42 6.27
CA GLU A 332 9.33 -30.86 6.23
C GLU A 332 9.39 -29.39 6.71
N LEU A 333 8.30 -28.84 7.23
CA LEU A 333 8.23 -27.44 7.68
C LEU A 333 9.19 -27.13 8.84
N GLU A 334 9.62 -28.14 9.59
CA GLU A 334 10.65 -27.98 10.62
C GLU A 334 12.01 -27.60 10.04
N LYS A 335 12.24 -27.75 8.72
CA LYS A 335 13.48 -27.33 8.05
C LYS A 335 13.55 -25.81 7.87
N VAL A 336 12.42 -25.14 7.79
CA VAL A 336 12.33 -23.71 7.47
C VAL A 336 13.02 -22.86 8.55
N LYS A 337 13.99 -22.04 8.13
CA LYS A 337 14.66 -21.04 8.98
C LYS A 337 14.38 -19.60 8.54
N THR A 338 13.70 -19.41 7.42
CA THR A 338 13.37 -18.09 6.87
C THR A 338 12.26 -17.41 7.67
N PRO A 339 12.45 -16.16 8.13
CA PRO A 339 11.39 -15.37 8.75
C PRO A 339 10.15 -15.27 7.86
N THR A 340 9.00 -15.73 8.36
CA THR A 340 7.81 -15.97 7.53
C THR A 340 6.58 -15.21 8.04
N ILE A 341 5.88 -14.52 7.15
CA ILE A 341 4.57 -13.90 7.42
C ILE A 341 3.48 -14.52 6.53
N ILE A 342 2.50 -15.15 7.17
CA ILE A 342 1.45 -15.96 6.55
C ILE A 342 0.14 -15.16 6.53
N PHE A 343 -0.64 -15.25 5.45
CA PHE A 343 -1.93 -14.56 5.30
C PHE A 343 -3.04 -15.52 4.87
N HIS A 344 -4.23 -15.43 5.48
CA HIS A 344 -5.39 -16.23 5.04
C HIS A 344 -6.74 -15.54 5.29
N GLY A 345 -7.71 -15.72 4.39
CA GLY A 345 -9.11 -15.36 4.63
C GLY A 345 -9.85 -16.44 5.43
N SER A 346 -10.76 -16.07 6.35
CA SER A 346 -11.50 -17.08 7.13
C SER A 346 -12.51 -17.90 6.32
N GLU A 347 -12.97 -17.37 5.19
CA GLU A 347 -13.97 -18.00 4.32
C GLU A 347 -13.34 -18.49 3.01
N ASP A 348 -12.03 -18.72 3.01
CA ASP A 348 -11.35 -19.27 1.86
C ASP A 348 -11.75 -20.73 1.65
N ARG A 349 -12.37 -21.00 0.48
CA ARG A 349 -12.75 -22.34 0.02
C ARG A 349 -11.91 -22.82 -1.17
N ALA A 350 -11.05 -21.97 -1.70
CA ALA A 350 -10.13 -22.34 -2.78
C ALA A 350 -8.85 -22.91 -2.21
N VAL A 351 -8.35 -22.34 -1.13
CA VAL A 351 -7.32 -22.94 -0.28
C VAL A 351 -7.86 -22.87 1.14
N PRO A 352 -8.30 -23.99 1.73
CA PRO A 352 -8.92 -23.99 3.05
C PRO A 352 -8.04 -23.35 4.12
N ARG A 353 -8.66 -22.54 4.98
CA ARG A 353 -7.95 -21.74 6.00
C ARG A 353 -7.05 -22.55 6.95
N ASP A 354 -7.35 -23.84 7.11
CA ASP A 354 -6.65 -24.74 7.99
C ASP A 354 -5.21 -25.02 7.48
N GLN A 355 -4.96 -24.90 6.17
CA GLN A 355 -3.61 -24.95 5.58
C GLN A 355 -2.68 -23.88 6.17
N GLY A 356 -3.18 -22.64 6.31
CA GLY A 356 -2.44 -21.54 6.93
C GLY A 356 -2.19 -21.77 8.42
N TRP A 357 -3.13 -22.40 9.13
CA TRP A 357 -2.97 -22.79 10.53
C TRP A 357 -1.92 -23.89 10.71
N GLU A 358 -1.95 -24.93 9.87
CA GLU A 358 -0.96 -26.01 9.87
C GLU A 358 0.45 -25.44 9.66
N TYR A 359 0.61 -24.54 8.70
CA TYR A 359 1.89 -23.86 8.44
C TYR A 359 2.35 -23.04 9.65
N TYR A 360 1.49 -22.15 10.16
CA TYR A 360 1.83 -21.32 11.31
C TYR A 360 2.22 -22.16 12.53
N ARG A 361 1.44 -23.20 12.83
CA ARG A 361 1.66 -24.06 14.00
C ARG A 361 2.95 -24.86 13.88
N ALA A 362 3.27 -25.38 12.68
CA ALA A 362 4.53 -26.08 12.44
C ALA A 362 5.74 -25.17 12.70
N LEU A 363 5.74 -23.95 12.14
CA LEU A 363 6.86 -23.00 12.35
C LEU A 363 6.93 -22.48 13.79
N GLN A 364 5.78 -22.17 14.40
CA GLN A 364 5.71 -21.75 15.79
C GLN A 364 6.31 -22.81 16.72
N GLN A 365 5.94 -24.08 16.50
CA GLN A 365 6.37 -25.19 17.33
C GLN A 365 7.82 -25.60 17.08
N SER A 366 8.31 -25.49 15.83
CA SER A 366 9.71 -25.77 15.52
C SER A 366 10.65 -24.74 16.16
N GLY A 367 10.19 -23.49 16.32
CA GLY A 367 10.90 -22.42 17.02
C GLY A 367 12.18 -21.96 16.34
N LYS A 368 12.44 -22.36 15.08
CA LYS A 368 13.69 -22.06 14.36
C LYS A 368 13.72 -20.68 13.71
N THR A 369 12.56 -20.03 13.57
CA THR A 369 12.44 -18.74 12.89
C THR A 369 11.25 -17.92 13.38
N PRO A 370 11.29 -16.58 13.32
CA PRO A 370 10.12 -15.76 13.55
C PRO A 370 9.02 -16.08 12.54
N VAL A 371 7.80 -16.29 13.06
CA VAL A 371 6.62 -16.51 12.22
C VAL A 371 5.48 -15.61 12.69
N ARG A 372 4.73 -15.05 11.75
CA ARG A 372 3.51 -14.29 12.01
C ARG A 372 2.38 -14.79 11.13
N PHE A 373 1.18 -14.87 11.67
CA PHE A 373 -0.01 -15.27 10.93
C PHE A 373 -1.09 -14.20 11.02
N LEU A 374 -1.52 -13.68 9.88
CA LEU A 374 -2.62 -12.73 9.76
C LEU A 374 -3.83 -13.43 9.17
N TRP A 375 -4.83 -13.60 10.03
CA TRP A 375 -6.11 -14.17 9.67
C TRP A 375 -7.14 -13.07 9.46
N PHE A 376 -7.80 -13.05 8.30
CA PHE A 376 -8.73 -12.00 7.89
C PHE A 376 -10.20 -12.48 7.97
N PRO A 377 -10.98 -12.06 8.98
CA PRO A 377 -12.35 -12.51 9.16
C PRO A 377 -13.29 -12.13 8.02
N GLY A 378 -14.12 -13.08 7.60
CA GLY A 378 -15.12 -12.91 6.55
C GLY A 378 -14.54 -12.64 5.17
N GLN A 379 -13.27 -12.99 4.92
CA GLN A 379 -12.64 -12.82 3.61
C GLN A 379 -12.52 -14.16 2.87
N PRO A 380 -12.84 -14.21 1.57
CA PRO A 380 -12.63 -15.38 0.73
C PRO A 380 -11.15 -15.45 0.28
N HIS A 381 -10.86 -16.31 -0.70
CA HIS A 381 -9.50 -16.54 -1.25
C HIS A 381 -8.77 -15.26 -1.66
N GLY A 382 -9.47 -14.31 -2.27
CA GLY A 382 -8.98 -12.97 -2.52
C GLY A 382 -9.54 -12.00 -1.48
N LEU A 383 -8.69 -11.22 -0.82
CA LEU A 383 -9.15 -10.17 0.09
C LEU A 383 -9.98 -9.15 -0.69
N GLN A 384 -11.21 -8.89 -0.24
CA GLN A 384 -12.14 -7.96 -0.90
C GLN A 384 -12.24 -6.62 -0.17
N LYS A 385 -12.13 -6.63 1.17
CA LYS A 385 -12.19 -5.41 1.99
C LYS A 385 -10.89 -4.63 1.83
N ILE A 386 -11.00 -3.38 1.38
CA ILE A 386 -9.86 -2.47 1.21
C ILE A 386 -9.07 -2.31 2.51
N THR A 387 -9.74 -2.25 3.67
CA THR A 387 -9.06 -2.18 4.97
C THR A 387 -8.20 -3.42 5.26
N HIS A 388 -8.65 -4.61 4.86
CA HIS A 388 -7.89 -5.86 5.03
C HIS A 388 -6.73 -5.92 4.04
N GLN A 389 -6.95 -5.53 2.77
CA GLN A 389 -5.91 -5.39 1.77
C GLN A 389 -4.80 -4.43 2.25
N LEU A 390 -5.18 -3.25 2.78
CA LEU A 390 -4.24 -2.27 3.33
C LEU A 390 -3.50 -2.80 4.56
N ARG A 391 -4.19 -3.51 5.48
CA ARG A 391 -3.51 -4.13 6.64
C ARG A 391 -2.50 -5.17 6.18
N LYS A 392 -2.88 -6.05 5.25
CA LYS A 392 -1.99 -7.05 4.63
C LYS A 392 -0.73 -6.39 4.07
N MET A 393 -0.89 -5.40 3.18
CA MET A 393 0.24 -4.72 2.56
C MET A 393 1.14 -4.03 3.57
N LYS A 394 0.59 -3.33 4.57
CA LYS A 394 1.39 -2.64 5.60
C LYS A 394 2.23 -3.62 6.42
N GLU A 395 1.63 -4.73 6.83
CA GLU A 395 2.26 -5.73 7.70
C GLU A 395 3.32 -6.53 6.94
N GLU A 396 3.02 -6.88 5.69
CA GLU A 396 3.98 -7.55 4.81
C GLU A 396 5.16 -6.65 4.47
N LEU A 397 4.92 -5.39 4.11
CA LEU A 397 5.99 -4.43 3.84
C LEU A 397 6.84 -4.14 5.07
N ALA A 398 6.24 -4.04 6.26
CA ALA A 398 6.99 -3.89 7.51
C ALA A 398 7.84 -5.13 7.81
N TRP A 399 7.32 -6.34 7.54
CA TRP A 399 8.07 -7.58 7.67
C TRP A 399 9.24 -7.65 6.69
N ILE A 400 9.03 -7.27 5.42
CA ILE A 400 10.08 -7.17 4.42
C ILE A 400 11.11 -6.09 4.80
N ASP A 401 10.66 -4.90 5.21
CA ASP A 401 11.54 -3.81 5.69
C ASP A 401 12.43 -4.30 6.85
N ARG A 402 11.89 -5.08 7.78
CA ARG A 402 12.64 -5.64 8.91
C ARG A 402 13.66 -6.70 8.51
N TYR A 403 13.27 -7.67 7.69
CA TYR A 403 14.07 -8.88 7.48
C TYR A 403 14.89 -8.88 6.19
N LEU A 404 14.40 -8.23 5.13
CA LEU A 404 15.14 -8.11 3.88
C LEU A 404 16.04 -6.87 3.87
N PHE A 405 15.49 -5.74 4.31
CA PHE A 405 16.19 -4.44 4.26
C PHE A 405 16.82 -4.03 5.59
N GLU A 406 16.73 -4.89 6.61
CA GLU A 406 17.31 -4.69 7.96
C GLU A 406 16.91 -3.36 8.62
N LYS A 407 15.74 -2.82 8.27
CA LYS A 407 15.20 -1.60 8.86
C LYS A 407 14.48 -1.93 10.17
N PRO A 408 14.91 -1.38 11.33
CA PRO A 408 14.24 -1.66 12.58
C PRO A 408 12.81 -1.13 12.57
N ASP A 409 11.90 -1.88 13.19
CA ASP A 409 10.55 -1.39 13.46
C ASP A 409 10.65 -0.25 14.49
N THR A 410 10.45 0.98 14.03
CA THR A 410 10.47 2.18 14.86
C THR A 410 9.08 2.58 15.36
N THR A 411 8.05 1.86 14.90
CA THR A 411 6.64 2.15 15.20
C THR A 411 6.14 1.32 16.38
N ASN A 412 5.94 1.97 17.52
CA ASN A 412 5.24 1.33 18.64
C ASN A 412 3.72 1.48 18.44
N GLU A 413 3.06 0.49 17.82
CA GLU A 413 1.60 0.51 17.58
C GLU A 413 0.78 0.68 18.88
N SER A 414 1.33 0.29 20.03
CA SER A 414 0.69 0.47 21.34
C SER A 414 0.65 1.93 21.79
N LEU A 415 1.53 2.78 21.27
CA LEU A 415 1.56 4.21 21.58
C LEU A 415 0.71 5.01 20.58
N LYS A 416 -0.60 5.10 20.84
CA LYS A 416 -1.51 5.93 20.04
C LYS A 416 -1.08 7.40 20.12
N ALA A 417 -1.03 8.09 18.98
CA ALA A 417 -0.44 9.43 18.84
C ALA A 417 -1.14 10.53 19.67
N ASP A 418 -2.39 10.30 20.03
CA ASP A 418 -3.30 11.14 20.83
C ASP A 418 -3.50 10.61 22.27
N SER A 419 -2.84 9.50 22.64
CA SER A 419 -2.91 9.00 24.01
C SER A 419 -2.28 9.98 25.01
N PRO A 420 -2.75 10.01 26.27
CA PRO A 420 -2.11 10.82 27.32
C PRO A 420 -0.60 10.59 27.42
N LEU A 421 -0.13 9.35 27.25
CA LEU A 421 1.30 9.02 27.25
C LEU A 421 2.04 9.63 26.05
N ALA A 422 1.48 9.57 24.83
CA ALA A 422 2.10 10.19 23.66
C ALA A 422 2.17 11.72 23.78
N ILE A 423 1.13 12.33 24.34
CA ILE A 423 1.10 13.77 24.64
C ILE A 423 2.19 14.10 25.67
N LEU A 424 2.31 13.34 26.76
CA LEU A 424 3.35 13.53 27.76
C LEU A 424 4.76 13.38 27.18
N LEU A 425 5.01 12.35 26.36
CA LEU A 425 6.30 12.13 25.71
C LEU A 425 6.65 13.26 24.73
N LYS A 426 5.67 13.82 24.01
CA LYS A 426 5.86 15.00 23.17
C LYS A 426 6.13 16.26 24.01
N LYS A 427 5.37 16.46 25.09
CA LYS A 427 5.59 17.54 26.07
C LYS A 427 6.98 17.49 26.72
N GLN A 428 7.57 16.31 26.91
CA GLN A 428 8.94 16.18 27.44
C GLN A 428 10.00 16.73 26.48
N LYS A 429 9.70 16.86 25.18
CA LYS A 429 10.61 17.46 24.19
C LYS A 429 10.58 18.99 24.20
N LEU A 430 9.55 19.61 24.80
CA LEU A 430 9.51 21.06 24.97
C LEU A 430 10.66 21.50 25.87
N THR A 431 11.26 22.64 25.54
CA THR A 431 12.38 23.16 26.33
C THR A 431 11.88 23.52 27.73
N ARG A 432 12.38 22.81 28.74
CA ARG A 432 12.15 23.08 30.16
C ARG A 432 13.44 23.55 30.82
N GLN A 433 13.35 24.69 31.49
CA GLN A 433 14.40 25.13 32.40
C GLN A 433 14.51 24.17 33.60
N LYS A 434 15.62 24.24 34.35
CA LYS A 434 15.87 23.38 35.53
C LYS A 434 14.77 23.48 36.60
N ASP A 435 14.06 24.61 36.64
CA ASP A 435 12.96 24.89 37.55
C ASP A 435 11.58 24.40 37.03
N GLY A 436 11.54 23.78 35.84
CA GLY A 436 10.34 23.23 35.21
C GLY A 436 9.55 24.20 34.32
N ASN A 437 10.01 25.45 34.19
CA ASN A 437 9.36 26.47 33.38
C ASN A 437 9.57 26.23 31.88
N TYR A 438 8.52 26.42 31.07
CA TYR A 438 8.63 26.36 29.61
C TYR A 438 9.34 27.58 29.04
N GLY A 439 10.21 27.34 28.06
CA GLY A 439 10.90 28.38 27.30
C GLY A 439 12.41 28.26 27.35
N VAL A 440 13.07 29.20 26.67
CA VAL A 440 14.52 29.23 26.48
C VAL A 440 15.10 30.42 27.25
N SER A 441 16.20 30.23 27.97
CA SER A 441 16.90 31.34 28.63
C SER A 441 17.76 32.10 27.61
N ILE A 442 17.46 33.39 27.41
CA ILE A 442 18.20 34.30 26.53
C ILE A 442 18.58 35.52 27.37
N ASN A 443 19.87 35.78 27.60
CA ASN A 443 20.33 36.89 28.44
C ASN A 443 19.66 36.93 29.83
N ASN A 444 19.52 35.78 30.48
CA ASN A 444 18.80 35.58 31.76
C ASN A 444 17.29 35.89 31.71
N ILE A 445 16.71 36.01 30.52
CA ILE A 445 15.26 36.13 30.31
C ILE A 445 14.70 34.79 29.88
N LEU A 446 13.65 34.34 30.57
CA LEU A 446 12.84 33.22 30.12
C LEU A 446 11.98 33.67 28.94
N ALA A 447 12.44 33.38 27.73
CA ALA A 447 11.75 33.71 26.48
C ALA A 447 10.91 32.53 25.97
N PRO A 448 9.83 32.77 25.22
CA PRO A 448 9.07 31.70 24.56
C PRO A 448 9.95 30.89 23.60
N GLU A 449 9.76 29.58 23.58
CA GLU A 449 10.33 28.70 22.57
C GLU A 449 9.63 28.94 21.22
N VAL A 450 10.41 29.09 20.15
CA VAL A 450 9.92 29.35 18.79
C VAL A 450 10.45 28.31 17.82
N ALA A 451 9.67 28.01 16.77
CA ALA A 451 10.04 27.09 15.69
C ALA A 451 9.78 27.72 14.33
N GLU A 452 10.71 27.54 13.40
CA GLU A 452 10.60 28.04 12.02
C GLU A 452 9.49 27.30 11.27
N ILE A 453 8.70 28.05 10.49
CA ILE A 453 7.61 27.49 9.67
C ILE A 453 8.18 26.87 8.39
N ALA A 454 9.29 27.41 7.90
CA ALA A 454 10.08 26.91 6.78
C ALA A 454 11.51 27.47 6.90
N GLU A 455 12.46 26.87 6.19
CA GLU A 455 13.83 27.37 6.07
C GLU A 455 13.84 28.86 5.68
N ASP A 456 14.65 29.66 6.38
CA ASP A 456 14.79 31.13 6.22
C ASP A 456 13.48 31.94 6.34
N SER A 457 12.51 31.44 7.11
CA SER A 457 11.21 32.10 7.34
C SER A 457 11.04 32.63 8.77
N ILE A 458 9.88 33.20 9.06
CA ILE A 458 9.47 33.55 10.43
C ILE A 458 9.42 32.30 11.31
N ALA A 459 9.67 32.50 12.61
CA ALA A 459 9.46 31.48 13.62
C ALA A 459 8.25 31.83 14.50
N ILE A 460 7.45 30.81 14.82
CA ILE A 460 6.25 30.94 15.64
C ILE A 460 6.49 30.38 17.04
N GLY A 461 5.95 31.05 18.06
CA GLY A 461 5.87 30.53 19.41
C GLY A 461 5.21 29.16 19.42
N VAL A 462 5.93 28.14 19.91
CA VAL A 462 5.45 26.76 20.00
C VAL A 462 4.29 26.64 20.99
N LEU A 463 4.30 27.48 22.02
CA LEU A 463 3.27 27.62 23.05
C LEU A 463 2.74 29.05 23.12
N GLU A 464 1.56 29.21 23.72
CA GLU A 464 1.10 30.48 24.29
C GLU A 464 2.12 31.03 25.29
N VAL A 465 2.24 32.36 25.39
CA VAL A 465 3.13 32.98 26.40
C VAL A 465 2.63 32.65 27.79
N THR A 466 3.50 32.05 28.61
CA THR A 466 3.13 31.57 29.95
C THR A 466 3.20 32.66 31.01
N ASN A 467 2.52 32.44 32.14
CA ASN A 467 2.60 33.27 33.32
C ASN A 467 4.05 33.50 33.81
N ALA A 468 4.90 32.48 33.76
CA ALA A 468 6.32 32.58 34.12
C ALA A 468 7.08 33.55 33.19
N GLN A 469 6.90 33.38 31.89
CA GLN A 469 7.53 34.22 30.87
C GLN A 469 7.05 35.67 30.99
N PHE A 470 5.74 35.87 31.17
CA PHE A 470 5.16 37.20 31.32
C PHE A 470 5.61 37.91 32.61
N ARG A 471 5.82 37.17 33.71
CA ARG A 471 6.32 37.75 34.97
C ARG A 471 7.74 38.30 34.87
N MET A 472 8.54 37.86 33.89
CA MET A 472 9.85 38.46 33.62
C MET A 472 9.75 39.91 33.10
N PHE A 473 8.64 40.23 32.42
CA PHE A 473 8.33 41.59 31.97
C PHE A 473 7.68 42.41 33.07
N ASP A 474 6.74 41.82 33.82
CA ASP A 474 6.02 42.50 34.90
C ASP A 474 6.07 41.68 36.18
N LEU A 475 6.95 42.09 37.10
CA LEU A 475 7.14 41.45 38.41
C LEU A 475 5.88 41.53 39.29
N LYS A 476 4.93 42.43 38.99
CA LYS A 476 3.65 42.52 39.70
C LYS A 476 2.58 41.59 39.11
N HIS A 477 2.87 40.85 38.04
CA HIS A 477 1.95 39.87 37.47
C HIS A 477 1.74 38.71 38.46
N THR A 478 0.50 38.56 38.93
CA THR A 478 0.08 37.52 39.87
C THR A 478 -0.76 36.46 39.17
N PHE A 479 -0.57 35.20 39.56
CA PHE A 479 -1.33 34.05 39.07
C PHE A 479 -1.44 32.99 40.19
N PRO A 480 -2.44 32.09 40.15
CA PRO A 480 -2.60 31.03 41.13
C PRO A 480 -1.37 30.10 41.27
N VAL A 481 -1.19 29.52 42.46
CA VAL A 481 -0.11 28.56 42.71
C VAL A 481 -0.32 27.33 41.83
N GLY A 482 0.73 26.92 41.11
CA GLY A 482 0.68 25.81 40.15
C GLY A 482 0.39 26.23 38.71
N GLU A 483 0.02 27.49 38.46
CA GLU A 483 -0.30 28.00 37.12
C GLU A 483 0.87 28.69 36.42
N VAL A 484 2.10 28.35 36.80
CA VAL A 484 3.34 28.97 36.29
C VAL A 484 3.50 28.81 34.78
N ASN A 485 3.10 27.65 34.24
CA ASN A 485 3.14 27.31 32.82
C ASN A 485 1.77 27.46 32.13
N TYR A 486 0.79 28.09 32.78
CA TYR A 486 -0.50 28.38 32.15
C TYR A 486 -0.38 29.66 31.32
N PRO A 487 -1.25 29.85 30.30
CA PRO A 487 -1.24 31.04 29.46
C PRO A 487 -1.44 32.31 30.27
N ALA A 488 -0.69 33.35 29.93
CA ALA A 488 -0.83 34.67 30.54
C ALA A 488 -2.07 35.38 29.97
N LEU A 489 -3.12 35.47 30.79
CA LEU A 489 -4.32 36.25 30.46
C LEU A 489 -4.06 37.74 30.68
N VAL A 490 -3.92 38.48 29.59
CA VAL A 490 -3.53 39.90 29.63
C VAL A 490 -4.33 40.75 28.65
N SER A 491 -4.32 42.07 28.85
CA SER A 491 -4.85 43.04 27.89
C SER A 491 -3.95 43.11 26.64
N PRO A 492 -4.48 43.48 25.47
CA PRO A 492 -3.69 43.59 24.24
C PRO A 492 -2.54 44.61 24.35
N GLN A 493 -2.72 45.70 25.10
CA GLN A 493 -1.66 46.70 25.33
C GLN A 493 -0.47 46.11 26.08
N ARG A 494 -0.74 45.22 27.05
CA ARG A 494 0.29 44.52 27.82
C ARG A 494 0.98 43.42 27.01
N ALA A 495 0.25 42.71 26.16
CA ALA A 495 0.85 41.77 25.19
C ALA A 495 1.80 42.49 24.22
N GLN A 496 1.38 43.64 23.69
CA GLN A 496 2.23 44.46 22.81
C GLN A 496 3.45 45.01 23.56
N ALA A 497 3.28 45.46 24.80
CA ALA A 497 4.39 45.93 25.63
C ALA A 497 5.39 44.80 25.93
N TYR A 498 4.90 43.58 26.16
CA TYR A 498 5.73 42.39 26.36
C TYR A 498 6.60 42.08 25.14
N VAL A 499 6.04 41.98 23.93
CA VAL A 499 6.84 41.65 22.73
C VAL A 499 7.87 42.74 22.40
N ASN A 500 7.53 44.00 22.66
CA ASN A 500 8.46 45.13 22.54
C ASN A 500 9.59 45.04 23.57
N TRP A 501 9.26 44.70 24.82
CA TRP A 501 10.24 44.50 25.89
C TRP A 501 11.16 43.33 25.59
N LEU A 502 10.59 42.18 25.20
CA LEU A 502 11.33 40.97 24.87
C LEU A 502 12.33 41.28 23.76
N SER A 503 11.87 41.97 22.71
CA SER A 503 12.73 42.31 21.57
C SER A 503 13.96 43.12 21.95
N ARG A 504 13.78 44.14 22.80
CA ARG A 504 14.87 45.02 23.25
C ARG A 504 15.92 44.27 24.06
N HIS A 505 15.49 43.33 24.90
CA HIS A 505 16.40 42.67 25.84
C HIS A 505 17.05 41.40 25.27
N THR A 506 16.43 40.76 24.28
CA THR A 506 17.02 39.61 23.59
C THR A 506 17.80 40.00 22.33
N HIS A 507 17.73 41.27 21.90
CA HIS A 507 18.27 41.73 20.61
C HIS A 507 17.75 40.94 19.40
N ARG A 508 16.47 40.56 19.45
CA ARG A 508 15.75 39.82 18.41
C ARG A 508 14.42 40.50 18.17
N THR A 509 13.85 40.42 16.98
CA THR A 509 12.59 41.13 16.67
C THR A 509 11.39 40.23 16.90
N TYR A 510 10.75 40.37 18.06
CA TYR A 510 9.48 39.71 18.39
C TYR A 510 8.28 40.64 18.18
N ARG A 511 7.17 40.08 17.72
CA ARG A 511 5.91 40.78 17.54
C ARG A 511 4.71 39.85 17.74
N LEU A 512 3.51 40.43 17.76
CA LEU A 512 2.29 39.67 17.58
C LEU A 512 2.11 39.27 16.10
N PRO A 513 1.33 38.22 15.81
CA PRO A 513 0.97 37.87 14.44
C PRO A 513 0.36 39.05 13.67
N THR A 514 0.62 39.12 12.37
CA THR A 514 -0.10 40.02 11.45
C THR A 514 -1.51 39.49 11.18
N GLU A 515 -2.38 40.31 10.60
CA GLU A 515 -3.73 39.85 10.22
C GLU A 515 -3.68 38.66 9.23
N THR A 516 -2.76 38.68 8.26
CA THR A 516 -2.60 37.60 7.28
C THR A 516 -2.15 36.29 7.95
N GLU A 517 -1.19 36.38 8.87
CA GLU A 517 -0.75 35.21 9.65
C GLU A 517 -1.86 34.69 10.56
N ALA A 518 -2.58 35.59 11.23
CA ALA A 518 -3.70 35.25 12.09
C ALA A 518 -4.83 34.53 11.33
N LYS A 519 -5.12 34.92 10.08
CA LYS A 519 -6.09 34.20 9.23
C LYS A 519 -5.65 32.76 8.97
N SER A 520 -4.39 32.56 8.58
CA SER A 520 -3.81 31.22 8.36
C SER A 520 -3.83 30.38 9.64
N LEU A 521 -3.47 30.99 10.78
CA LEU A 521 -3.52 30.36 12.09
C LEU A 521 -4.94 29.99 12.50
N HIS A 522 -5.92 30.86 12.22
CA HIS A 522 -7.32 30.62 12.55
C HIS A 522 -7.93 29.48 11.72
N GLU A 523 -7.66 29.42 10.42
CA GLU A 523 -8.11 28.30 9.58
C GLU A 523 -7.59 26.97 10.13
N LYS A 524 -6.34 26.97 10.61
CA LYS A 524 -5.77 25.78 11.24
C LYS A 524 -6.42 25.50 12.60
N ALA A 525 -6.61 26.51 13.43
CA ALA A 525 -7.30 26.42 14.71
C ALA A 525 -8.68 25.76 14.56
N LEU A 526 -9.51 26.26 13.63
CA LEU A 526 -10.85 25.75 13.36
C LEU A 526 -10.84 24.25 13.01
N SER A 527 -9.81 23.78 12.29
CA SER A 527 -9.69 22.37 11.89
C SER A 527 -9.47 21.38 13.04
N VAL A 528 -9.09 21.86 14.23
CA VAL A 528 -8.75 21.03 15.39
C VAL A 528 -9.49 21.42 16.67
N ALA A 529 -10.16 22.58 16.69
CA ALA A 529 -10.70 23.20 17.90
C ALA A 529 -11.71 22.32 18.68
N GLU A 530 -12.51 21.49 18.01
CA GLU A 530 -13.41 20.54 18.68
C GLU A 530 -12.68 19.50 19.55
N LYS A 531 -11.41 19.23 19.25
CA LYS A 531 -10.57 18.23 19.92
C LYS A 531 -9.57 18.85 20.90
N GLU A 532 -9.50 20.18 20.97
CA GLU A 532 -8.62 20.94 21.86
C GLU A 532 -9.39 21.55 23.04
N ASN A 533 -8.79 22.46 23.81
CA ASN A 533 -9.45 23.04 24.98
C ASN A 533 -10.53 24.05 24.55
N THR A 534 -11.72 23.57 24.25
CA THR A 534 -12.91 24.35 23.91
C THR A 534 -14.14 23.76 24.59
N LEU A 535 -15.27 24.46 24.54
CA LEU A 535 -16.51 23.96 25.13
C LEU A 535 -16.96 22.62 24.51
N ASN A 536 -16.71 22.44 23.20
CA ASN A 536 -17.00 21.21 22.46
C ASN A 536 -16.27 20.00 23.07
N HIS A 537 -15.00 20.17 23.44
CA HIS A 537 -14.21 19.11 24.07
C HIS A 537 -14.75 18.74 25.46
N TRP A 538 -15.10 19.74 26.26
CA TRP A 538 -15.62 19.52 27.62
C TRP A 538 -17.02 18.92 27.66
N ALA A 539 -17.83 19.18 26.64
CA ALA A 539 -19.17 18.58 26.55
C ALA A 539 -19.13 17.07 26.35
N GLY A 540 -18.14 16.56 25.59
CA GLY A 540 -18.05 15.14 25.25
C GLY A 540 -19.12 14.65 24.25
N TYR A 541 -19.88 15.57 23.65
CA TYR A 541 -20.85 15.34 22.59
C TYR A 541 -20.98 16.59 21.70
N ASP A 542 -21.62 16.46 20.53
CA ASP A 542 -21.81 17.56 19.59
C ASP A 542 -22.75 18.63 20.16
N LEU A 543 -22.23 19.84 20.39
CA LEU A 543 -22.98 20.95 20.98
C LEU A 543 -23.84 21.69 19.95
N THR A 544 -25.05 22.07 20.35
CA THR A 544 -25.79 23.14 19.68
C THR A 544 -25.47 24.51 20.30
N PRO A 545 -25.73 25.63 19.61
CA PRO A 545 -25.58 26.97 20.20
C PRO A 545 -26.37 27.16 21.50
N LYS A 546 -27.51 26.47 21.64
CA LYS A 546 -28.34 26.53 22.85
C LYS A 546 -27.72 25.75 24.02
N ASP A 547 -27.09 24.61 23.74
CA ASP A 547 -26.39 23.82 24.76
C ASP A 547 -25.13 24.55 25.22
N ALA A 548 -24.40 25.16 24.28
CA ALA A 548 -23.25 25.99 24.56
C ALA A 548 -23.58 27.13 25.54
N ALA A 549 -24.63 27.89 25.28
CA ALA A 549 -25.05 28.98 26.17
C ALA A 549 -25.38 28.51 27.60
N ARG A 550 -25.99 27.33 27.74
CA ARG A 550 -26.30 26.74 29.06
C ARG A 550 -25.04 26.30 29.78
N LEU A 551 -24.12 25.62 29.10
CA LEU A 551 -22.86 25.19 29.69
C LEU A 551 -21.99 26.39 30.10
N GLN A 552 -21.95 27.44 29.28
CA GLN A 552 -21.25 28.68 29.63
C GLN A 552 -21.82 29.35 30.89
N ALA A 553 -23.15 29.36 31.03
CA ALA A 553 -23.81 29.87 32.24
C ALA A 553 -23.45 29.02 33.47
N GLU A 554 -23.46 27.69 33.35
CA GLU A 554 -23.09 26.76 34.43
C GLU A 554 -21.63 26.95 34.88
N ILE A 555 -20.70 27.07 33.92
CA ILE A 555 -19.28 27.33 34.17
C ILE A 555 -19.11 28.65 34.93
N ALA A 556 -19.82 29.70 34.50
CA ALA A 556 -19.77 31.02 35.13
C ALA A 556 -20.36 31.01 36.54
N GLU A 557 -21.51 30.36 36.74
CA GLU A 557 -22.18 30.25 38.05
C GLU A 557 -21.29 29.52 39.07
N LYS A 558 -20.61 28.45 38.64
CA LYS A 558 -19.73 27.67 39.51
C LYS A 558 -18.30 28.22 39.63
N GLY A 559 -17.97 29.29 38.89
CA GLY A 559 -16.62 29.86 38.89
C GLY A 559 -15.53 28.88 38.43
N LEU A 560 -15.85 27.99 37.48
CA LEU A 560 -14.91 26.98 36.98
C LEU A 560 -13.90 27.59 36.00
N THR A 561 -12.61 27.33 36.24
CA THR A 561 -11.54 27.65 35.27
C THR A 561 -11.25 26.43 34.43
N LEU A 562 -11.49 26.53 33.12
CA LEU A 562 -11.22 25.45 32.16
C LEU A 562 -9.87 25.57 31.47
N ILE A 563 -9.11 26.64 31.73
CA ILE A 563 -7.75 26.80 31.20
C ILE A 563 -6.87 25.65 31.69
N LYS A 564 -6.00 25.18 30.81
CA LYS A 564 -5.01 24.16 31.10
C LYS A 564 -3.60 24.74 30.96
N GLU A 565 -2.64 24.04 31.55
CA GLU A 565 -1.22 24.29 31.32
C GLU A 565 -0.94 24.29 29.80
N ALA A 566 -0.12 25.22 29.31
CA ALA A 566 0.22 25.29 27.90
C ALA A 566 0.83 23.96 27.41
N GLY A 567 0.49 23.57 26.19
CA GLY A 567 0.88 22.33 25.54
C GLY A 567 -0.03 21.13 25.84
N SER A 568 -1.16 21.30 26.54
CA SER A 568 -1.97 20.18 27.05
C SER A 568 -2.64 19.32 26.00
N PHE A 569 -2.72 19.80 24.78
CA PHE A 569 -3.31 19.08 23.66
C PHE A 569 -2.26 18.69 22.62
N PRO A 570 -2.52 17.70 21.75
CA PRO A 570 -1.58 17.32 20.69
C PRO A 570 -1.20 18.53 19.80
N PRO A 571 0.07 18.67 19.39
CA PRO A 571 0.48 19.79 18.56
C PRO A 571 -0.09 19.67 17.15
N VAL A 572 -0.22 20.83 16.53
CA VAL A 572 -0.70 21.03 15.18
C VAL A 572 0.45 21.45 14.29
N LYS A 573 0.57 20.82 13.12
CA LYS A 573 1.63 21.15 12.16
C LYS A 573 1.31 22.46 11.41
N MET A 574 2.21 23.43 11.49
CA MET A 574 2.20 24.69 10.73
C MET A 574 3.52 24.80 9.95
N GLY A 575 3.48 24.48 8.66
CA GLY A 575 4.72 24.29 7.88
C GLY A 575 5.55 23.16 8.49
N GLU A 576 6.77 23.44 8.92
CA GLU A 576 7.63 22.50 9.65
C GLU A 576 7.44 22.55 11.18
N ALA A 577 6.90 23.65 11.71
CA ALA A 577 6.68 23.85 13.14
C ALA A 577 5.56 22.96 13.70
N GLN A 578 5.75 22.51 14.95
CA GLN A 578 4.73 21.87 15.79
C GLN A 578 4.24 22.89 16.80
N VAL A 579 2.97 23.25 16.75
CA VAL A 579 2.42 24.36 17.51
C VAL A 579 1.27 23.85 18.38
N TYR A 580 1.30 24.13 19.68
CA TYR A 580 0.32 23.61 20.62
C TYR A 580 -0.82 24.61 20.87
N ASP A 581 -1.95 24.07 21.35
CA ASP A 581 -3.14 24.78 21.82
C ASP A 581 -3.69 25.82 20.80
N LEU A 582 -3.39 25.64 19.51
CA LEU A 582 -3.79 26.58 18.46
C LEU A 582 -5.31 26.61 18.25
N GLY A 583 -5.99 25.48 18.46
CA GLY A 583 -7.43 25.33 18.37
C GLY A 583 -8.19 25.62 19.67
N GLY A 584 -7.52 25.68 20.82
CA GLY A 584 -8.21 25.92 22.07
C GLY A 584 -7.30 25.96 23.30
N ASN A 585 -7.38 27.06 24.05
CA ASN A 585 -7.03 27.22 25.48
C ASN A 585 -7.32 28.68 25.84
N VAL A 586 -6.72 29.60 25.08
CA VAL A 586 -7.06 31.03 25.02
C VAL A 586 -7.12 31.50 23.57
N ALA A 587 -8.02 32.45 23.26
CA ALA A 587 -7.94 33.16 21.99
C ALA A 587 -6.77 34.15 22.02
N GLU A 588 -6.14 34.41 20.88
CA GLU A 588 -4.84 35.06 20.85
C GLU A 588 -4.83 36.37 20.09
N TYR A 589 -4.13 37.37 20.64
CA TYR A 589 -4.04 38.68 20.01
C TYR A 589 -3.21 38.67 18.72
N TYR A 590 -3.67 39.44 17.74
CA TYR A 590 -2.92 39.79 16.53
C TYR A 590 -3.01 41.30 16.25
N GLY A 591 -2.02 41.81 15.51
CA GLY A 591 -1.93 43.24 15.19
C GLY A 591 -1.85 44.13 16.43
N THR A 592 -2.21 45.41 16.27
CA THR A 592 -2.15 46.43 17.34
C THR A 592 -3.53 46.85 17.86
N GLU A 593 -4.60 46.42 17.21
CA GLU A 593 -5.99 46.81 17.51
C GLU A 593 -6.65 45.91 18.58
N GLY A 594 -5.94 44.93 19.12
CA GLY A 594 -6.44 44.03 20.17
C GLY A 594 -7.48 43.01 19.69
N LYS A 595 -7.52 42.73 18.40
CA LYS A 595 -8.33 41.65 17.81
C LYS A 595 -7.72 40.29 18.10
N THR A 596 -8.55 39.25 18.11
CA THR A 596 -8.16 37.89 18.46
C THR A 596 -8.51 36.87 17.40
N TYR A 597 -7.70 35.80 17.32
CA TYR A 597 -7.97 34.59 16.55
C TYR A 597 -7.89 33.35 17.44
N GLY A 598 -8.36 32.22 16.94
CA GLY A 598 -8.44 30.98 17.72
C GLY A 598 -9.55 31.02 18.77
N PHE A 599 -9.57 30.06 19.68
CA PHE A 599 -10.67 29.87 20.62
C PHE A 599 -10.15 29.69 22.06
N GLY A 600 -10.90 30.19 23.03
CA GLY A 600 -10.67 29.95 24.45
C GLY A 600 -11.39 28.71 24.97
N ALA A 601 -10.98 28.25 26.16
CA ALA A 601 -11.53 27.06 26.83
C ALA A 601 -13.05 27.07 27.06
N THR A 602 -13.67 28.25 27.05
CA THR A 602 -15.12 28.45 27.24
C THR A 602 -15.87 28.75 25.95
N ASP A 603 -15.18 28.81 24.81
CA ASP A 603 -15.79 29.19 23.54
C ASP A 603 -16.43 27.97 22.88
N PHE A 604 -17.59 28.20 22.28
CA PHE A 604 -18.25 27.22 21.41
C PHE A 604 -17.73 27.38 20.00
N VAL A 605 -17.42 26.25 19.38
CA VAL A 605 -16.93 26.19 18.00
C VAL A 605 -18.01 25.56 17.14
N ASP A 606 -18.48 26.30 16.14
CA ASP A 606 -19.33 25.77 15.08
C ASP A 606 -18.45 25.44 13.85
N PRO A 607 -18.26 24.16 13.49
CA PRO A 607 -17.45 23.75 12.35
C PRO A 607 -18.00 24.26 11.00
N GLY A 608 -19.30 24.57 10.95
CA GLY A 608 -19.98 25.12 9.78
C GLY A 608 -19.74 26.62 9.60
N HIS A 609 -19.26 27.32 10.63
CA HIS A 609 -19.03 28.76 10.63
C HIS A 609 -17.54 29.06 10.49
N ARG A 610 -17.16 29.80 9.43
CA ARG A 610 -15.76 30.05 9.06
C ARG A 610 -15.33 31.51 9.23
N ASP A 611 -16.07 32.27 10.02
CA ASP A 611 -15.83 33.69 10.17
C ASP A 611 -14.53 33.94 10.94
N PHE A 612 -13.72 34.84 10.40
CA PHE A 612 -12.46 35.23 11.02
C PHE A 612 -12.68 36.31 12.08
N GLY A 613 -12.21 36.03 13.29
CA GLY A 613 -12.34 36.92 14.45
C GLY A 613 -13.24 36.30 15.51
N VAL A 614 -12.66 35.98 16.66
CA VAL A 614 -13.37 35.32 17.76
C VAL A 614 -13.38 36.24 18.96
N GLU A 615 -14.57 36.54 19.47
CA GLU A 615 -14.71 37.33 20.70
C GLU A 615 -14.70 36.40 21.92
N SER A 616 -13.51 36.09 22.42
CA SER A 616 -13.33 35.25 23.61
C SER A 616 -13.27 36.05 24.91
N LYS A 617 -13.68 35.43 26.02
CA LYS A 617 -13.40 35.93 27.38
C LYS A 617 -11.97 35.62 27.82
N LEU A 618 -11.40 34.52 27.33
CA LEU A 618 -10.08 34.05 27.71
C LEU A 618 -9.10 34.43 26.61
N LYS A 619 -8.32 35.48 26.85
CA LYS A 619 -7.44 36.07 25.84
C LYS A 619 -5.99 36.07 26.31
N GLY A 620 -5.13 35.51 25.49
CA GLY A 620 -3.68 35.55 25.66
C GLY A 620 -3.01 35.89 24.34
N PHE A 621 -1.79 35.40 24.14
CA PHE A 621 -1.04 35.66 22.93
C PHE A 621 0.11 34.68 22.77
N ARG A 622 0.60 34.56 21.53
CA ARG A 622 1.89 33.97 21.20
C ARG A 622 2.76 34.98 20.47
N VAL A 623 4.04 34.67 20.38
CA VAL A 623 5.03 35.53 19.71
C VAL A 623 5.32 35.01 18.31
N ILE A 624 5.58 35.93 17.38
CA ILE A 624 6.29 35.68 16.13
C ILE A 624 7.67 36.29 16.26
N LEU A 625 8.68 35.55 15.83
CA LEU A 625 10.04 36.00 15.69
C LEU A 625 10.36 36.19 14.20
N GLU A 626 10.87 37.36 13.86
CA GLU A 626 11.39 37.64 12.52
C GLU A 626 12.74 36.94 12.27
N PRO A 627 13.02 36.49 11.04
CA PRO A 627 14.33 35.96 10.68
C PRO A 627 15.40 37.04 10.86
N VAL A 628 16.61 36.60 11.21
CA VAL A 628 17.78 37.50 11.29
C VAL A 628 18.15 37.87 9.86
N ARG A 629 17.97 39.15 9.50
CA ARG A 629 18.40 39.68 8.20
C ARG A 629 19.90 39.93 8.16
#